data_AF-A0A1Q5CYT2-F1
#
_entry.id   AF-A0A1Q5CYT2-F1
#
_cell.length_a   1.000
_cell.length_b   1.000
_cell.length_c   1.000
_cell.angle_alpha   90.00
_cell.angle_beta   90.00
_cell.angle_gamma   90.00
#
_symmetry.space_group_name_H-M   'P 1'
#
loop_
_entity.id
_entity.type
_entity.pdbx_description
1 polymer ?
#
loop_
_entity_poly.entity_id
_entity_poly.type
_entity_poly.pdbx_seq_one_letter_code
_entity_poly.pdbx_strand_id
1 'polypeptide(L)'
;MADDQLNQSAAEQQEEARSQVSKIVVCIEGDKIVVVNRSLDPATAWLGLNKDDYAGIRMGTLPPCTRLELPRDVSRIDEEFVQAPDGKLSAAYISDITITDAAGRTWRRYPDGALVRVTLQNADPIERLAPGPLTGPAVTMTTVEKCGTSN
;
A
#
# COMPACT_ATOMS: atom_id res chain seq x y z
N MET A 1 27.00 20.10 17.91
CA MET A 1 25.76 20.70 18.47
C MET A 1 24.74 21.02 17.39
N ALA A 2 25.02 21.88 16.39
CA ALA A 2 24.07 22.14 15.29
C ALA A 2 23.83 20.90 14.41
N ASP A 3 24.88 20.15 14.06
CA ASP A 3 24.77 18.92 13.27
C ASP A 3 24.04 17.79 14.03
N ASP A 4 24.21 17.73 15.36
CA ASP A 4 23.53 16.73 16.20
C ASP A 4 22.02 16.99 16.27
N GLN A 5 21.60 18.25 16.33
CA GLN A 5 20.19 18.65 16.32
C GLN A 5 19.52 18.38 14.96
N LEU A 6 20.23 18.60 13.86
CA LEU A 6 19.73 18.30 12.51
C LEU A 6 19.53 16.79 12.31
N ASN A 7 20.48 15.98 12.79
CA ASN A 7 20.39 14.52 12.70
C ASN A 7 19.26 13.95 13.57
N GLN A 8 19.04 14.52 14.76
CA GLN A 8 17.90 14.15 15.60
C GLN A 8 16.56 14.48 14.94
N SER A 9 16.41 15.68 14.37
CA SER A 9 15.18 16.07 13.68
C SER A 9 14.88 15.17 12.47
N ALA A 10 15.91 14.79 11.70
CA ALA A 10 15.73 13.89 10.57
C ALA A 10 15.29 12.48 10.99
N ALA A 11 15.84 11.96 12.10
CA ALA A 11 15.46 10.66 12.65
C ALA A 11 14.00 10.65 13.14
N GLU A 12 13.59 11.69 13.87
CA GLU A 12 12.22 11.86 14.37
C GLU A 12 11.20 11.93 13.22
N GLN A 13 11.49 12.71 12.17
CA GLN A 13 10.62 12.81 10.99
C GLN A 13 10.49 11.47 10.25
N GLN A 14 11.55 10.66 10.23
CA GLN A 14 11.51 9.35 9.60
C GLN A 14 10.70 8.35 10.44
N GLU A 15 10.83 8.41 11.77
CA GLU A 15 10.06 7.57 12.67
C GLU A 15 8.57 7.93 12.64
N GLU A 16 8.23 9.22 12.62
CA GLU A 16 6.86 9.69 12.47
C GLU A 16 6.25 9.24 11.14
N ALA A 17 7.00 9.39 10.04
CA ALA A 17 6.56 8.91 8.73
C ALA A 17 6.31 7.41 8.72
N ARG A 18 7.25 6.63 9.27
CA ARG A 18 7.10 5.19 9.41
C ARG A 18 5.89 4.83 10.27
N SER A 19 5.65 5.57 11.35
CA SER A 19 4.50 5.41 12.23
C SER A 19 3.18 5.66 11.49
N GLN A 20 3.08 6.71 10.69
CA GLN A 20 1.88 6.97 9.88
C GLN A 20 1.64 5.87 8.85
N VAL A 21 2.67 5.49 8.08
CA VAL A 21 2.56 4.41 7.10
C VAL A 21 2.28 3.04 7.75
N SER A 22 2.74 2.84 8.99
CA SER A 22 2.45 1.62 9.76
C SER A 22 0.96 1.41 10.03
N LYS A 23 0.13 2.46 9.91
CA LYS A 23 -1.32 2.43 10.10
C LYS A 23 -2.09 2.08 8.82
N ILE A 24 -1.41 1.95 7.69
CA ILE A 24 -1.99 1.52 6.42
C ILE A 24 -1.84 0.00 6.30
N VAL A 25 -2.96 -0.72 6.27
CA VAL A 25 -2.99 -2.19 6.30
C VAL A 25 -3.81 -2.77 5.18
N VAL A 26 -3.47 -3.99 4.77
CA VAL A 26 -4.24 -4.81 3.85
C VAL A 26 -4.75 -6.05 4.58
N CYS A 27 -6.00 -6.39 4.39
CA CYS A 27 -6.58 -7.63 4.87
C CYS A 27 -7.55 -8.23 3.84
N ILE A 28 -7.87 -9.50 4.01
CA ILE A 28 -8.93 -10.17 3.26
C ILE A 28 -10.14 -10.34 4.17
N GLU A 29 -11.29 -9.85 3.72
CA GLU A 29 -12.57 -9.99 4.42
C GLU A 29 -13.55 -10.69 3.48
N GLY A 30 -13.72 -12.00 3.66
CA GLY A 30 -14.58 -12.82 2.80
C GLY A 30 -14.14 -12.82 1.33
N ASP A 31 -14.96 -12.23 0.47
CA ASP A 31 -14.75 -12.08 -0.97
C ASP A 31 -14.12 -10.72 -1.35
N LYS A 32 -13.64 -9.96 -0.37
CA LYS A 32 -13.04 -8.63 -0.59
C LYS A 32 -11.60 -8.55 -0.12
N ILE A 33 -10.81 -7.77 -0.85
CA ILE A 33 -9.53 -7.23 -0.39
C ILE A 33 -9.84 -5.85 0.18
N VAL A 34 -9.37 -5.61 1.39
CA VAL A 34 -9.62 -4.37 2.10
C VAL A 34 -8.29 -3.70 2.36
N VAL A 35 -8.17 -2.44 1.94
CA VAL A 35 -7.04 -1.58 2.29
C VAL A 35 -7.54 -0.46 3.17
N VAL A 36 -7.00 -0.35 4.38
CA VAL A 36 -7.42 0.66 5.35
C VAL A 36 -6.27 1.63 5.57
N ASN A 37 -6.50 2.91 5.28
CA ASN A 37 -5.65 4.00 5.70
C ASN A 37 -6.16 4.56 7.03
N ARG A 38 -5.57 4.15 8.16
CA ARG A 38 -5.82 4.77 9.48
C ARG A 38 -4.80 5.86 9.84
N SER A 39 -3.92 6.23 8.91
CA SER A 39 -3.01 7.34 9.10
C SER A 39 -3.75 8.66 9.02
N LEU A 40 -3.12 9.72 9.55
CA LEU A 40 -3.65 11.08 9.45
C LEU A 40 -3.33 11.73 8.10
N ASP A 41 -2.53 11.06 7.27
CA ASP A 41 -2.04 11.57 6.00
C ASP A 41 -2.67 10.82 4.81
N PRO A 42 -2.86 11.50 3.67
CA PRO A 42 -3.16 10.81 2.43
C PRO A 42 -1.95 9.96 2.01
N ALA A 43 -2.22 8.84 1.36
CA ALA A 43 -1.18 7.97 0.82
C ALA A 43 -1.60 7.36 -0.50
N THR A 44 -0.68 7.23 -1.46
CA THR A 44 -0.93 6.46 -2.67
C THR A 44 -0.59 5.01 -2.40
N ALA A 45 -1.47 4.08 -2.80
CA ALA A 45 -1.26 2.66 -2.57
C ALA A 45 -1.28 1.84 -3.87
N TRP A 46 -0.43 0.83 -3.91
CA TRP A 46 -0.32 -0.15 -4.97
C TRP A 46 -0.17 -1.55 -4.35
N LEU A 47 -1.03 -2.48 -4.74
CA LEU A 47 -1.00 -3.86 -4.27
C LEU A 47 -0.18 -4.70 -5.24
N GLY A 48 0.97 -5.21 -4.80
CA GLY A 48 1.78 -6.14 -5.57
C GLY A 48 1.14 -7.53 -5.60
N LEU A 49 1.06 -8.11 -6.79
CA LEU A 49 0.53 -9.44 -7.06
C LEU A 49 1.63 -10.28 -7.71
N ASN A 50 2.01 -11.37 -7.06
CA ASN A 50 3.13 -12.24 -7.44
C ASN A 50 4.50 -11.51 -7.50
N LYS A 51 5.50 -12.06 -6.81
CA LYS A 51 6.82 -11.40 -6.69
C LYS A 51 7.59 -11.40 -8.02
N ASP A 52 7.29 -12.36 -8.89
CA ASP A 52 8.10 -12.66 -10.08
C ASP A 52 7.61 -11.92 -11.35
N ASP A 53 6.32 -11.60 -11.44
CA ASP A 53 5.69 -11.09 -12.67
C ASP A 53 5.32 -9.61 -12.62
N TYR A 54 5.70 -8.93 -11.53
CA TYR A 54 5.53 -7.48 -11.37
C TYR A 54 4.09 -6.96 -11.58
N ALA A 55 3.11 -7.83 -11.36
CA ALA A 55 1.71 -7.50 -11.51
C ALA A 55 1.23 -6.72 -10.28
N GLY A 56 0.21 -5.89 -10.44
CA GLY A 56 -0.37 -5.25 -9.28
C GLY A 56 -1.58 -4.39 -9.55
N ILE A 57 -2.35 -4.17 -8.48
CA ILE A 57 -3.56 -3.34 -8.51
C ILE A 57 -3.20 -1.95 -8.06
N ARG A 58 -3.47 -0.98 -8.92
CA ARG A 58 -3.26 0.41 -8.57
C ARG A 58 -4.49 1.04 -7.96
N MET A 59 -4.39 1.36 -6.67
CA MET A 59 -5.48 1.85 -5.83
C MET A 59 -5.54 3.39 -5.75
N GLY A 60 -4.56 4.09 -6.32
CA GLY A 60 -4.51 5.55 -6.31
C GLY A 60 -4.34 6.12 -4.90
N THR A 61 -4.78 7.37 -4.72
CA THR A 61 -4.65 8.09 -3.44
C THR A 61 -5.77 7.70 -2.50
N LEU A 62 -5.40 7.10 -1.37
CA LEU A 62 -6.24 6.85 -0.21
C LEU A 62 -6.24 8.11 0.68
N PRO A 63 -7.38 8.79 0.86
CA PRO A 63 -7.50 9.86 1.86
C PRO A 63 -7.15 9.36 3.27
N PRO A 64 -6.86 10.26 4.22
CA PRO A 64 -6.81 9.90 5.64
C PRO A 64 -8.10 9.19 6.06
N CYS A 65 -7.98 8.24 6.98
CA CYS A 65 -9.15 7.62 7.62
C CYS A 65 -10.11 6.98 6.62
N THR A 66 -9.61 6.32 5.58
CA THR A 66 -10.45 5.61 4.61
C THR A 66 -10.23 4.11 4.64
N ARG A 67 -11.28 3.41 4.24
CA ARG A 67 -11.31 1.99 3.95
C ARG A 67 -11.71 1.84 2.49
N LEU A 68 -10.82 1.23 1.72
CA LEU A 68 -11.05 0.84 0.34
C LEU A 68 -11.37 -0.64 0.30
N GLU A 69 -12.46 -0.99 -0.38
CA GLU A 69 -12.85 -2.37 -0.64
C GLU A 69 -12.76 -2.65 -2.13
N LEU A 70 -12.04 -3.73 -2.46
CA LEU A 70 -11.88 -4.28 -3.80
C LEU A 70 -12.48 -5.67 -3.83
N PRO A 71 -13.27 -6.05 -4.85
CA PRO A 71 -13.66 -7.44 -5.02
C PRO A 71 -12.42 -8.33 -5.23
N ARG A 72 -12.42 -9.54 -4.65
CA ARG A 72 -11.41 -10.58 -4.94
C ARG A 72 -11.61 -11.21 -6.31
N ASP A 73 -12.79 -11.05 -6.89
CA ASP A 73 -13.04 -11.38 -8.30
C ASP A 73 -12.28 -10.37 -9.16
N VAL A 74 -11.18 -10.86 -9.71
CA VAL A 74 -10.22 -10.11 -10.49
C VAL A 74 -10.31 -10.43 -11.97
N SER A 75 -11.43 -10.98 -12.44
CA SER A 75 -11.72 -11.30 -13.86
C SER A 75 -11.54 -10.13 -14.86
N ARG A 76 -11.24 -8.92 -14.37
CA ARG A 76 -10.97 -7.71 -15.16
C ARG A 76 -9.57 -7.11 -14.95
N ILE A 77 -8.75 -7.69 -14.08
CA ILE A 77 -7.31 -7.40 -14.08
C ILE A 77 -6.77 -8.22 -15.25
N ASP A 78 -6.11 -7.56 -16.20
CA ASP A 78 -5.65 -8.13 -17.47
C ASP A 78 -5.29 -9.63 -17.33
N GLU A 79 -5.95 -10.45 -18.15
CA GLU A 79 -6.08 -11.92 -18.03
C GLU A 79 -4.75 -12.68 -17.90
N GLU A 80 -3.62 -12.03 -18.14
CA GLU A 80 -2.26 -12.58 -18.01
C GLU A 80 -1.76 -12.73 -16.57
N PHE A 81 -2.34 -12.06 -15.57
CA PHE A 81 -1.60 -11.86 -14.32
C PHE A 81 -2.05 -12.66 -13.09
N VAL A 82 -3.30 -13.10 -12.96
CA VAL A 82 -3.69 -13.97 -11.83
C VAL A 82 -4.85 -14.87 -12.21
N GLN A 83 -4.56 -16.12 -12.57
CA GLN A 83 -5.57 -17.18 -12.53
C GLN A 83 -5.21 -18.16 -11.42
N ALA A 84 -5.67 -17.85 -10.20
CA ALA A 84 -5.98 -18.94 -9.28
C ALA A 84 -7.03 -19.84 -9.98
N PRO A 85 -7.05 -21.17 -9.74
CA PRO A 85 -7.96 -22.09 -10.45
C PRO A 85 -9.45 -21.73 -10.37
N ASP A 86 -9.83 -20.89 -9.40
CA ASP A 86 -11.19 -20.43 -9.15
C ASP A 86 -11.47 -18.98 -9.61
N GLY A 87 -10.51 -18.31 -10.27
CA GLY A 87 -10.62 -16.93 -10.74
C GLY A 87 -10.59 -15.87 -9.63
N LYS A 88 -10.23 -16.23 -8.40
CA LYS A 88 -10.22 -15.31 -7.25
C LYS A 88 -8.80 -15.01 -6.78
N LEU A 89 -8.54 -13.76 -6.40
CA LEU A 89 -7.26 -13.40 -5.79
C LEU A 89 -7.13 -14.09 -4.42
N SER A 90 -6.16 -14.96 -4.22
CA SER A 90 -5.80 -15.50 -2.89
C SER A 90 -4.84 -14.57 -2.15
N ALA A 91 -4.89 -14.54 -0.82
CA ALA A 91 -3.89 -13.87 0.02
C ALA A 91 -2.47 -14.34 -0.28
N ALA A 92 -2.32 -15.60 -0.70
CA ALA A 92 -1.04 -16.19 -1.07
C ALA A 92 -0.38 -15.51 -2.29
N TYR A 93 -1.15 -14.80 -3.12
CA TYR A 93 -0.63 -14.08 -4.28
C TYR A 93 -0.32 -12.61 -4.01
N ILE A 94 -0.67 -12.08 -2.82
CA ILE A 94 -0.31 -10.72 -2.44
C ILE A 94 1.16 -10.73 -2.00
N SER A 95 2.03 -10.12 -2.80
CA SER A 95 3.47 -10.05 -2.51
C SER A 95 3.81 -8.96 -1.51
N ASP A 96 3.12 -7.81 -1.63
CA ASP A 96 3.33 -6.62 -0.83
C ASP A 96 2.23 -5.57 -1.07
N ILE A 97 2.22 -4.55 -0.22
CA ILE A 97 1.62 -3.25 -0.53
C ILE A 97 2.73 -2.20 -0.57
N THR A 98 2.81 -1.51 -1.69
CA THR A 98 3.67 -0.34 -1.87
C THR A 98 2.85 0.92 -1.57
N ILE A 99 3.41 1.79 -0.73
CA ILE A 99 2.76 2.96 -0.17
C ILE A 99 3.66 4.16 -0.39
N THR A 100 3.16 5.18 -1.09
CA THR A 100 3.82 6.49 -1.19
C THR A 100 3.12 7.46 -0.26
N ASP A 101 3.85 7.98 0.73
CA ASP A 101 3.30 8.93 1.69
C ASP A 101 3.13 10.35 1.09
N ALA A 102 2.51 11.25 1.85
CA ALA A 102 2.26 12.62 1.42
C ALA A 102 3.53 13.43 1.10
N ALA A 103 4.69 13.02 1.63
CA ALA A 103 5.99 13.63 1.34
C ALA A 103 6.68 13.00 0.12
N GLY A 104 6.02 12.05 -0.56
CA GLY A 104 6.56 11.34 -1.73
C GLY A 104 7.55 10.22 -1.40
N ARG A 105 7.66 9.82 -0.12
CA ARG A 105 8.53 8.70 0.27
C ARG A 105 7.78 7.39 0.04
N THR A 106 8.45 6.43 -0.59
CA THR A 106 7.88 5.11 -0.86
C THR A 106 8.30 4.10 0.20
N TRP A 107 7.35 3.28 0.60
CA TRP A 107 7.46 2.24 1.60
C TRP A 107 6.83 0.96 1.08
N ARG A 108 7.40 -0.17 1.44
CA ARG A 108 6.83 -1.48 1.10
C ARG A 108 6.55 -2.25 2.36
N ARG A 109 5.32 -2.75 2.47
CA ARG A 109 4.91 -3.68 3.52
C ARG A 109 4.70 -5.06 2.92
N TYR A 110 5.41 -6.03 3.46
CA TYR A 110 5.29 -7.44 3.09
C TYR A 110 4.28 -8.18 3.97
N PRO A 111 3.76 -9.34 3.54
CA PRO A 111 2.82 -10.17 4.30
C PRO A 111 3.32 -10.60 5.68
N ASP A 112 4.63 -10.69 5.88
CA ASP A 112 5.25 -10.98 7.18
C ASP A 112 5.21 -9.79 8.16
N GLY A 113 4.66 -8.65 7.72
CA GLY A 113 4.57 -7.41 8.50
C GLY A 113 5.81 -6.51 8.39
N ALA A 114 6.87 -6.94 7.68
CA ALA A 114 8.04 -6.12 7.48
C ALA A 114 7.68 -4.86 6.69
N LEU A 115 7.98 -3.68 7.26
CA LEU A 115 7.81 -2.38 6.63
C LEU A 115 9.18 -1.77 6.36
N VAL A 116 9.51 -1.63 5.08
CA VAL A 116 10.81 -1.20 4.58
C VAL A 116 10.66 0.08 3.76
N ARG A 117 11.55 1.05 3.96
CA ARG A 117 11.62 2.24 3.10
C ARG A 117 12.27 1.88 1.77
N VAL A 118 11.66 2.28 0.67
CA VAL A 118 12.25 2.14 -0.66
C VAL A 118 13.13 3.35 -0.96
N THR A 119 14.30 3.06 -1.51
CA THR A 119 15.35 3.99 -1.89
C THR A 119 15.89 3.55 -3.25
N LEU A 120 16.69 4.39 -3.91
CA LEU A 120 17.30 4.05 -5.20
C LEU A 120 18.13 2.75 -5.18
N GLN A 121 18.60 2.33 -4.00
CA GLN A 121 19.43 1.13 -3.85
C GLN A 121 18.61 -0.18 -3.77
N ASN A 122 17.31 -0.08 -3.51
CA ASN A 122 16.40 -1.22 -3.33
C ASN A 122 15.06 -1.03 -4.04
N ALA A 123 14.98 -0.12 -5.02
CA ALA A 123 13.82 0.09 -5.87
C ALA A 123 13.76 -1.00 -6.95
N ASP A 124 12.60 -1.65 -7.09
CA ASP A 124 12.34 -2.57 -8.19
C ASP A 124 12.02 -1.81 -9.49
N PRO A 125 12.17 -2.45 -10.67
CA PRO A 125 11.88 -1.83 -11.97
C PRO A 125 10.45 -1.27 -12.13
N ILE A 126 9.47 -1.79 -11.37
CA ILE A 126 8.06 -1.35 -11.39
C ILE A 126 7.91 0.14 -11.09
N GLU A 127 8.77 0.71 -10.24
CA GLU A 127 8.62 2.10 -9.76
C GLU A 127 8.86 3.17 -10.85
N ARG A 128 9.18 2.77 -12.08
CA ARG A 128 9.14 3.67 -13.24
C ARG A 128 7.73 3.92 -13.78
N LEU A 129 6.74 3.16 -13.32
CA LEU A 129 5.34 3.37 -13.69
C LEU A 129 4.76 4.49 -12.82
N ALA A 130 4.61 5.66 -13.44
CA ALA A 130 4.06 6.85 -12.82
C ALA A 130 2.68 6.60 -12.17
N PRO A 131 2.31 7.40 -11.16
CA PRO A 131 0.95 7.36 -10.64
C PRO A 131 -0.07 7.79 -11.72
N GLY A 132 -0.77 6.86 -12.39
CA GLY A 132 -1.98 7.09 -13.20
C GLY A 132 -3.32 7.21 -12.44
N PRO A 133 -4.48 6.96 -13.09
CA PRO A 133 -5.79 6.87 -12.42
C PRO A 133 -6.02 5.51 -11.73
N LEU A 134 -7.08 5.42 -10.91
CA LEU A 134 -7.64 4.15 -10.41
C LEU A 134 -8.02 3.27 -11.61
N THR A 135 -7.22 2.25 -11.91
CA THR A 135 -7.52 1.25 -12.93
C THR A 135 -7.72 -0.08 -12.23
N GLY A 136 -8.97 -0.34 -11.82
CA GLY A 136 -9.36 -1.54 -11.09
C GLY A 136 -10.88 -1.68 -11.03
N PRO A 137 -11.39 -2.88 -10.69
CA PRO A 137 -12.82 -3.15 -10.58
C PRO A 137 -13.49 -2.21 -9.56
N ALA A 138 -14.82 -2.08 -9.63
CA ALA A 138 -15.63 -1.18 -8.82
C ALA A 138 -15.16 -1.13 -7.35
N VAL A 139 -14.56 -0.01 -6.98
CA VAL A 139 -14.04 0.25 -5.63
C VAL A 139 -15.13 0.89 -4.78
N THR A 140 -15.30 0.38 -3.56
CA THR A 140 -16.11 1.06 -2.54
C THR A 140 -15.15 1.71 -1.55
N MET A 141 -15.28 3.02 -1.34
CA MET A 141 -14.49 3.76 -0.36
C MET A 141 -15.40 4.31 0.73
N THR A 142 -15.06 4.03 1.98
CA THR A 142 -15.79 4.50 3.16
C THR A 142 -14.85 5.17 4.15
N THR A 143 -15.37 6.08 4.96
CA THR A 143 -14.62 6.71 6.06
C THR A 143 -14.62 5.77 7.27
N VAL A 144 -13.47 5.61 7.94
CA VAL A 144 -13.36 4.86 9.19
C VAL A 144 -13.47 5.79 10.41
N GLU A 145 -14.16 5.31 11.44
CA GLU A 145 -14.45 6.10 12.65
C GLU A 145 -13.23 6.32 13.57
N LYS A 146 -12.20 5.45 13.48
CA LYS A 146 -11.00 5.52 14.33
C LYS A 146 -9.75 5.68 13.48
N CYS A 147 -9.01 6.74 13.77
CA CYS A 147 -7.86 7.19 13.01
C CYS A 147 -6.74 7.65 13.94
N GLY A 148 -5.49 7.51 13.51
CA GLY A 148 -4.33 7.99 14.26
C GLY A 148 -3.89 7.15 15.46
N THR A 149 -4.74 6.25 15.98
CA THR A 149 -4.39 5.32 17.07
C THR A 149 -3.55 4.15 16.56
N SER A 150 -2.47 3.84 17.27
CA SER A 150 -1.72 2.59 17.12
C SER A 150 -2.64 1.40 17.46
N ASN A 151 -2.61 0.35 16.64
CA ASN A 151 -3.18 -0.94 17.04
C ASN A 151 -2.36 -1.54 18.18
#